data_AF-A0A7C4GZW1-F1
#
_entry.id   AF-A0A7C4GZW1-F1
#
_cell.length_a   1.000
_cell.length_b   1.000
_cell.length_c   1.000
_cell.angle_alpha   90.00
_cell.angle_beta   90.00
_cell.angle_gamma   90.00
#
_symmetry.space_group_name_H-M   'P 1'
#
loop_
_entity.id
_entity.type
_entity.pdbx_description
1 polymer ?
#
loop_
_entity_poly.entity_id
_entity_poly.type
_entity_poly.pdbx_seq_one_letter_code
_entity_poly.pdbx_strand_id
1 'polypeptide(L)'
;MKEVEPKPIRIGEVKGEEVYLAAFAAGNPITKVRLERKPVEKIIGKGPGTIVTARTQDANVKGIWSNGVWSDVIVKRLRASDKDQGEIELTPGNTYHIAFAVWEGSKGERGSRKGVTSLLTLRLE
;
A
#
# COMPACT_ATOMS: atom_id res chain seq x y z
N MET A 1 5.55 -17.20 -31.92
CA MET A 1 5.40 -17.63 -30.51
C MET A 1 3.92 -17.55 -30.18
N LYS A 2 3.27 -18.65 -29.79
CA LYS A 2 1.85 -18.60 -29.43
C LYS A 2 1.74 -17.96 -28.05
N GLU A 3 0.97 -16.89 -27.96
CA GLU A 3 0.59 -16.27 -26.70
C GLU A 3 -0.22 -17.30 -25.90
N VAL A 4 0.36 -17.77 -24.80
CA VAL A 4 -0.32 -18.70 -23.89
C VAL A 4 -1.22 -17.83 -23.03
N GLU A 5 -2.52 -17.83 -23.35
CA GLU A 5 -3.50 -17.19 -22.48
C GLU A 5 -3.37 -17.74 -21.06
N PRO A 6 -3.24 -16.88 -20.03
CA PRO A 6 -3.13 -17.35 -18.67
C PRO A 6 -4.42 -18.06 -18.29
N LYS A 7 -4.29 -19.33 -17.86
CA LYS A 7 -5.41 -20.16 -17.44
C LYS A 7 -6.22 -19.43 -16.34
N PRO A 8 -7.56 -19.45 -16.37
CA PRO A 8 -8.37 -18.81 -15.35
C PRO A 8 -8.05 -19.43 -13.99
N ILE A 9 -7.67 -18.61 -13.03
CA ILE A 9 -7.45 -19.05 -11.64
C ILE A 9 -8.81 -19.38 -11.05
N ARG A 10 -8.99 -20.62 -10.61
CA ARG A 10 -10.21 -21.08 -9.95
C ARG A 10 -10.12 -20.82 -8.45
N ILE A 11 -11.17 -20.19 -7.91
CA ILE A 11 -11.32 -19.96 -6.47
C ILE A 11 -11.24 -21.31 -5.76
N GLY A 12 -10.19 -21.49 -4.93
CA GLY A 12 -9.96 -22.70 -4.14
C GLY A 12 -8.75 -23.56 -4.54
N GLU A 13 -8.12 -23.32 -5.70
CA GLU A 13 -6.96 -24.12 -6.14
C GLU A 13 -5.61 -23.64 -5.57
N VAL A 14 -5.56 -22.47 -4.92
CA VAL A 14 -4.31 -21.91 -4.38
C VAL A 14 -4.47 -21.60 -2.90
N LYS A 15 -3.73 -22.37 -2.09
CA LYS A 15 -3.65 -22.22 -0.64
C LYS A 15 -3.15 -20.81 -0.30
N GLY A 16 -4.01 -19.96 0.29
CA GLY A 16 -3.69 -18.58 0.68
C GLY A 16 -4.25 -17.46 -0.22
N GLU A 17 -5.16 -17.76 -1.16
CA GLU A 17 -5.85 -16.76 -1.99
C GLU A 17 -7.01 -16.03 -1.32
N GLU A 18 -7.58 -16.56 -0.24
CA GLU A 18 -8.75 -15.96 0.42
C GLU A 18 -8.46 -14.57 1.01
N VAL A 19 -7.19 -14.25 1.31
CA VAL A 19 -6.82 -13.08 2.13
C VAL A 19 -6.82 -11.75 1.35
N TYR A 20 -6.89 -11.77 0.00
CA TYR A 20 -6.84 -10.54 -0.81
C TYR A 20 -7.84 -10.50 -1.97
N LEU A 21 -8.89 -11.32 -1.94
CA LEU A 21 -9.90 -11.38 -3.03
C LEU A 21 -10.55 -10.03 -3.31
N ALA A 22 -10.83 -9.24 -2.27
CA ALA A 22 -11.38 -7.90 -2.43
C ALA A 22 -10.41 -6.96 -3.15
N ALA A 23 -9.12 -7.00 -2.80
CA ALA A 23 -8.09 -6.21 -3.47
C ALA A 23 -7.88 -6.66 -4.92
N PHE A 24 -7.94 -7.97 -5.17
CA PHE A 24 -7.86 -8.53 -6.52
C PHE A 24 -9.05 -8.10 -7.38
N ALA A 25 -10.27 -8.21 -6.85
CA ALA A 25 -11.49 -7.77 -7.51
C ALA A 25 -11.49 -6.26 -7.79
N ALA A 26 -10.88 -5.46 -6.91
CA ALA A 26 -10.68 -4.04 -7.11
C ALA A 26 -9.60 -3.69 -8.15
N GLY A 27 -8.90 -4.69 -8.71
CA GLY A 27 -7.85 -4.51 -9.71
C GLY A 27 -6.55 -3.95 -9.13
N ASN A 28 -6.28 -4.16 -7.84
CA ASN A 28 -5.09 -3.63 -7.18
C ASN A 28 -3.81 -4.21 -7.83
N PRO A 29 -2.87 -3.37 -8.33
CA PRO A 29 -1.64 -3.85 -8.96
C PRO A 29 -0.82 -4.79 -8.10
N ILE A 30 -0.84 -4.61 -6.76
CA ILE A 30 -0.07 -5.46 -5.84
C ILE A 30 -0.56 -6.92 -5.84
N THR A 31 -1.81 -7.18 -6.19
CA THR A 31 -2.33 -8.56 -6.24
C THR A 31 -1.88 -9.33 -7.49
N LYS A 32 -1.34 -8.64 -8.49
CA LYS A 32 -0.83 -9.25 -9.74
C LYS A 32 0.65 -9.64 -9.63
N VAL A 33 1.38 -9.09 -8.67
CA VAL A 33 2.82 -9.29 -8.54
C VAL A 33 3.10 -10.41 -7.54
N ARG A 34 3.74 -11.48 -8.02
CA ARG A 34 4.08 -12.70 -7.27
C ARG A 34 5.19 -12.51 -6.22
N LEU A 35 5.67 -11.27 -6.03
CA LEU A 35 6.78 -10.91 -5.16
C LEU A 35 6.20 -10.57 -3.77
N GLU A 36 6.49 -11.44 -2.80
CA GLU A 36 6.22 -11.26 -1.36
C GLU A 36 4.92 -10.51 -1.02
N ARG A 37 3.82 -11.26 -0.94
CA ARG A 37 2.46 -10.77 -0.65
C ARG A 37 2.37 -10.06 0.72
N LYS A 38 2.76 -8.79 0.79
CA LYS A 38 2.54 -7.91 1.95
C LYS A 38 1.14 -7.30 1.87
N PRO A 39 0.48 -7.07 3.01
CA PRO A 39 -0.84 -6.42 3.05
C PRO A 39 -0.81 -4.92 2.72
N VAL A 40 0.35 -4.37 2.35
CA VAL A 40 0.57 -2.96 2.02
C VAL A 40 1.48 -2.83 0.81
N GLU A 41 1.23 -1.81 -0.01
CA GLU A 41 2.14 -1.38 -1.07
C GLU A 41 2.94 -0.16 -0.61
N LYS A 42 4.27 -0.24 -0.66
CA LYS A 42 5.13 0.94 -0.56
C LYS A 42 5.25 1.58 -1.94
N ILE A 43 4.89 2.85 -2.04
CA ILE A 43 4.93 3.63 -3.28
C ILE A 43 5.78 4.90 -3.10
N ILE A 44 6.37 5.38 -4.18
CA ILE A 44 7.10 6.65 -4.24
C ILE A 44 6.40 7.58 -5.22
N GLY A 45 6.22 8.85 -4.85
CA GLY A 45 5.71 9.89 -5.73
C GLY A 45 6.52 11.18 -5.56
N LYS A 46 6.81 11.86 -6.68
CA LYS A 46 7.55 13.13 -6.74
C LYS A 46 6.69 14.29 -7.29
N GLY A 47 5.39 14.06 -7.43
CA GLY A 47 4.42 14.97 -8.02
C GLY A 47 3.21 14.24 -8.62
N PRO A 48 2.20 14.96 -9.13
CA PRO A 48 1.03 14.36 -9.79
C PRO A 48 1.44 13.42 -10.93
N GLY A 49 0.84 12.23 -10.99
CA GLY A 49 1.10 11.25 -12.07
C GLY A 49 2.44 10.52 -12.00
N THR A 50 3.25 10.73 -10.97
CA THR A 50 4.60 10.13 -10.85
C THR A 50 4.67 8.94 -9.88
N ILE A 51 3.52 8.46 -9.40
CA ILE A 51 3.47 7.36 -8.42
C ILE A 51 3.99 6.08 -9.07
N VAL A 52 4.96 5.47 -8.43
CA VAL A 52 5.52 4.16 -8.82
C VAL A 52 5.63 3.27 -7.59
N THR A 53 5.47 1.96 -7.79
CA THR A 53 5.79 0.96 -6.76
C THR A 53 7.26 1.07 -6.36
N ALA A 54 7.54 1.11 -5.06
CA ALA A 54 8.91 1.14 -4.57
C ALA A 54 9.62 -0.19 -4.89
N ARG A 55 10.92 -0.13 -5.21
CA ARG A 55 11.76 -1.32 -5.51
C ARG A 55 11.91 -2.23 -4.30
N THR A 56 11.74 -1.69 -3.10
CA THR A 56 11.73 -2.43 -1.84
C THR A 56 10.32 -2.44 -1.24
N GLN A 57 9.87 -3.58 -0.69
CA GLN A 57 8.53 -3.76 -0.09
C GLN A 57 8.64 -4.31 1.34
N ASP A 58 9.38 -3.59 2.18
CA ASP A 58 9.72 -3.95 3.56
C ASP A 58 8.81 -3.29 4.63
N ALA A 59 7.74 -2.63 4.19
CA ALA A 59 6.67 -2.17 5.06
C ALA A 59 5.68 -3.31 5.37
N ASN A 60 4.94 -3.16 6.45
CA ASN A 60 3.86 -4.07 6.82
C ASN A 60 2.67 -3.29 7.37
N VAL A 61 1.48 -3.89 7.32
CA VAL A 61 0.27 -3.30 7.91
C VAL A 61 -0.58 -4.39 8.54
N LYS A 62 -1.32 -4.03 9.58
CA LYS A 62 -2.44 -4.81 10.07
C LYS A 62 -3.64 -3.89 10.24
N GLY A 63 -4.71 -4.19 9.52
CA GLY A 63 -6.00 -3.53 9.65
C GLY A 63 -7.01 -4.45 10.33
N ILE A 64 -7.80 -3.90 11.24
CA ILE A 64 -8.94 -4.58 11.86
C ILE A 64 -10.18 -3.71 11.69
N TRP A 65 -11.26 -4.31 11.20
CA TRP A 65 -12.57 -3.68 11.18
C TRP A 65 -13.39 -4.17 12.36
N SER A 66 -13.90 -3.26 13.18
CA SER A 66 -14.79 -3.58 14.29
C SER A 66 -15.71 -2.39 14.59
N ASN A 67 -16.98 -2.67 14.89
CA ASN A 67 -17.96 -1.66 15.32
C ASN A 67 -18.05 -0.42 14.39
N GLY A 68 -17.95 -0.62 13.07
CA GLY A 68 -18.07 0.48 12.11
C GLY A 68 -16.79 1.29 11.90
N VAL A 69 -15.64 0.85 12.44
CA VAL A 69 -14.38 1.60 12.38
C VAL A 69 -13.22 0.69 11.95
N TRP A 70 -12.33 1.24 11.10
CA TRP A 70 -11.05 0.64 10.76
C TRP A 70 -9.98 1.08 11.76
N SER A 71 -9.18 0.12 12.23
CA SER A 71 -7.98 0.35 13.04
C SER A 71 -6.78 -0.25 12.32
N ASP A 72 -5.92 0.60 11.79
CA ASP A 72 -4.76 0.21 11.01
C ASP A 72 -3.45 0.56 11.72
N VAL A 73 -2.53 -0.40 11.77
CA VAL A 73 -1.15 -0.20 12.24
C VAL A 73 -0.20 -0.42 11.08
N ILE A 74 0.45 0.65 10.63
CA ILE A 74 1.45 0.63 9.55
C ILE A 74 2.84 0.64 10.19
N VAL A 75 3.71 -0.24 9.72
CA VAL A 75 5.09 -0.35 10.19
C VAL A 75 6.04 -0.26 9.00
N LYS A 76 7.08 0.58 9.13
CA LYS A 76 8.24 0.58 8.23
C LYS A 76 9.53 0.68 9.04
N ARG A 77 10.65 0.31 8.42
CA ARG A 77 11.98 0.56 8.98
C ARG A 77 12.29 2.05 8.99
N LEU A 78 12.92 2.56 10.05
CA LEU A 78 13.34 3.96 10.12
C LEU A 78 14.43 4.28 9.08
N ARG A 79 15.39 3.37 8.90
CA ARG A 79 16.40 3.43 7.84
C ARG A 79 15.74 3.27 6.47
N ALA A 80 16.12 4.12 5.51
CA ALA A 80 15.71 3.95 4.13
C ALA A 80 16.36 2.71 3.50
N SER A 81 15.57 1.89 2.83
CA SER A 81 16.05 0.70 2.11
C SER A 81 16.49 1.02 0.69
N ASP A 82 16.00 2.13 0.12
CA ASP A 82 16.39 2.63 -1.20
C ASP A 82 16.38 4.16 -1.26
N LYS A 83 17.47 4.79 -0.82
CA LYS A 83 17.63 6.26 -0.83
C LYS A 83 17.62 6.80 -2.27
N ASP A 84 18.16 6.06 -3.23
CA ASP A 84 18.27 6.50 -4.64
C ASP A 84 16.91 6.62 -5.31
N GLN A 85 15.93 5.79 -4.93
CA GLN A 85 14.55 5.93 -5.40
C GLN A 85 13.82 7.11 -4.75
N GLY A 86 14.35 7.66 -3.65
CA GLY A 86 13.74 8.76 -2.89
C GLY A 86 13.00 8.30 -1.63
N GLU A 87 13.29 7.10 -1.10
CA GLU A 87 12.78 6.73 0.22
C GLU A 87 13.43 7.59 1.31
N ILE A 88 12.59 8.17 2.18
CA ILE A 88 13.06 8.97 3.31
C ILE A 88 13.56 8.09 4.45
N GLU A 89 14.64 8.55 5.08
CA GLU A 89 15.13 8.04 6.36
C GLU A 89 14.53 8.84 7.50
N LEU A 90 14.01 8.12 8.50
CA LEU A 90 13.44 8.69 9.71
C LEU A 90 14.46 8.53 10.84
N THR A 91 14.80 9.61 11.51
CA THR A 91 15.81 9.64 12.57
C THR A 91 15.15 10.19 13.83
N PRO A 92 15.22 9.48 14.96
CA PRO A 92 14.77 10.00 16.25
C PRO A 92 15.37 11.36 16.57
N GLY A 93 14.60 12.22 17.23
CA GLY A 93 14.92 13.62 17.50
C GLY A 93 14.55 14.60 16.37
N ASN A 94 14.28 14.11 15.15
CA ASN A 94 13.95 14.97 14.01
C ASN A 94 12.45 15.19 13.86
N THR A 95 12.13 16.23 13.07
CA THR A 95 10.76 16.59 12.69
C THR A 95 10.54 16.35 11.19
N TYR A 96 9.41 15.76 10.86
CA TYR A 96 9.00 15.37 9.51
C TYR A 96 7.61 15.92 9.19
N HIS A 97 7.24 15.85 7.92
CA HIS A 97 5.87 16.09 7.48
C HIS A 97 5.18 14.78 7.12
N ILE A 98 3.92 14.65 7.52
CA ILE A 98 3.08 13.49 7.23
C ILE A 98 1.67 13.94 6.85
N ALA A 99 1.03 13.21 5.95
CA ALA A 99 -0.38 13.38 5.64
C ALA A 99 -1.02 12.00 5.44
N PHE A 100 -2.32 11.92 5.68
CA PHE A 100 -3.09 10.70 5.50
C PHE A 100 -4.16 10.90 4.44
N ALA A 101 -4.44 9.84 3.71
CA ALA A 101 -5.57 9.78 2.79
C ALA A 101 -6.36 8.50 3.05
N VAL A 102 -7.68 8.60 3.01
CA VAL A 102 -8.60 7.49 3.27
C VAL A 102 -9.59 7.40 2.12
N TRP A 103 -9.92 6.17 1.73
CA TRP A 103 -10.87 5.86 0.67
C TRP A 103 -12.06 5.11 1.25
N GLU A 104 -13.26 5.65 1.10
CA GLU A 104 -14.51 4.97 1.40
C GLU A 104 -14.99 4.17 0.17
N GLY A 105 -14.61 2.89 0.11
CA GLY A 105 -14.92 2.02 -1.03
C GLY A 105 -16.41 1.90 -1.35
N SER A 106 -17.29 1.94 -0.33
CA SER A 106 -18.76 1.92 -0.51
C SER A 106 -19.29 3.14 -1.27
N LYS A 107 -18.55 4.26 -1.29
CA LYS A 107 -18.85 5.46 -2.07
C LYS A 107 -18.13 5.51 -3.42
N GLY A 108 -17.47 4.41 -3.80
CA GLY A 108 -16.71 4.32 -5.05
C GLY A 108 -15.44 5.17 -5.07
N GLU A 109 -14.92 5.52 -3.90
CA GLU A 109 -13.64 6.21 -3.78
C GLU A 109 -12.49 5.31 -4.20
N ARG A 110 -11.63 5.82 -5.08
CA ARG A 110 -10.44 5.14 -5.61
C ARG A 110 -9.51 6.15 -6.27
N GLY A 111 -8.22 5.83 -6.37
CA GLY A 111 -7.24 6.72 -6.99
C GLY A 111 -7.21 8.09 -6.31
N SER A 112 -7.46 9.17 -7.06
CA SER A 112 -7.49 10.54 -6.50
C SER A 112 -8.81 10.93 -5.82
N ARG A 113 -9.87 10.12 -5.92
CA ARG A 113 -11.14 10.35 -5.21
C ARG A 113 -11.01 9.78 -3.80
N LYS A 114 -10.71 10.63 -2.81
CA LYS A 114 -10.37 10.25 -1.43
C LYS A 114 -10.50 11.43 -0.48
N GLY A 115 -10.71 11.15 0.80
CA GLY A 115 -10.49 12.13 1.87
C GLY A 115 -9.00 12.31 2.14
N VAL A 116 -8.55 13.53 2.40
CA VAL A 116 -7.15 13.86 2.73
C VAL A 116 -7.07 14.75 3.96
N THR A 117 -6.02 14.59 4.76
CA THR A 117 -5.69 15.54 5.83
C THR A 117 -4.88 16.72 5.26
N SER A 118 -4.82 17.82 6.02
CA SER A 118 -3.74 18.79 5.84
C SER A 118 -2.37 18.15 6.11
N LEU A 119 -1.29 18.80 5.68
CA LEU A 119 0.06 18.38 6.02
C LEU A 119 0.29 18.58 7.52
N LEU A 120 0.56 17.50 8.23
CA LEU A 120 0.82 17.48 9.67
C LEU A 120 2.33 17.43 9.93
N THR A 121 2.70 17.87 11.12
CA THR A 121 4.07 17.77 11.64
C THR A 121 4.19 16.51 12.51
N LEU A 122 5.15 15.66 12.19
CA LEU A 122 5.51 14.47 12.96
C LEU A 122 6.86 14.70 13.62
N ARG A 123 6.88 14.86 14.94
CA ARG A 123 8.11 14.77 15.73
C ARG A 123 8.36 13.31 16.06
N LEU A 124 9.52 12.80 15.68
CA LEU A 124 9.95 11.46 16.06
C LEU A 124 10.84 11.60 17.31
N GLU A 125 10.41 11.02 18.42
CA GLU A 125 11.15 11.04 19.69
C GLU A 125 12.26 9.99 19.73
#